data_AF-A0A4U7F5P5-F1
#
_entry.id   AF-A0A4U7F5P5-F1
#
_cell.length_a   1.000
_cell.length_b   1.000
_cell.length_c   1.000
_cell.angle_alpha   90.00
_cell.angle_beta   90.00
_cell.angle_gamma   90.00
#
_symmetry.space_group_name_H-M   'P 1'
#
loop_
_entity.id
_entity.type
_entity.pdbx_description
1 polymer ?
#
loop_
_entity_poly.entity_id
_entity_poly.type
_entity_poly.pdbx_seq_one_letter_code
_entity_poly.pdbx_strand_id
1 'polypeptide(L)'
;PRKEVVDDYDRAPLLTTTHGRVARGTVKQDMYRVTRPCMYGVECPHDRDPDECEATEARKASKCPSSRSPHAIRTGSVTAYLDEGTPKAVLGDRVDMTEKTMETHYDKASKRERMYRRTDYLPEDF
;
A
#
# COMPACT_ATOMS: atom_id res chain seq x y z
N PRO A 1 -22.00 -4.42 -7.53
CA PRO A 1 -22.87 -4.56 -6.33
C PRO A 1 -22.32 -5.62 -5.37
N ARG A 2 -22.44 -5.41 -4.05
CA ARG A 2 -22.06 -6.41 -3.04
C ARG A 2 -23.01 -7.61 -3.14
N LYS A 3 -22.49 -8.84 -3.00
CA LYS A 3 -23.31 -10.05 -2.86
C LYS A 3 -23.67 -10.26 -1.40
N GLU A 4 -24.93 -10.55 -1.13
CA GLU A 4 -25.43 -10.86 0.21
C GLU A 4 -25.12 -12.31 0.57
N VAL A 5 -23.86 -12.55 0.94
CA VAL A 5 -23.38 -13.87 1.39
C VAL A 5 -22.80 -13.77 2.79
N VAL A 6 -22.74 -14.90 3.47
CA VAL A 6 -22.13 -15.08 4.79
C VAL A 6 -21.09 -16.20 4.66
N ASP A 7 -19.97 -16.12 5.39
CA ASP A 7 -18.96 -17.19 5.41
C ASP A 7 -19.17 -18.19 6.55
N ASP A 8 -18.32 -19.22 6.61
CA ASP A 8 -18.39 -20.32 7.60
C ASP A 8 -18.26 -19.87 9.07
N TYR A 9 -18.01 -18.58 9.31
CA TYR A 9 -17.88 -17.97 10.64
C TYR A 9 -18.96 -16.91 10.89
N ASP A 10 -20.07 -16.97 10.14
CA ASP A 10 -21.21 -16.04 10.22
C ASP A 10 -20.86 -14.57 9.91
N ARG A 11 -19.79 -14.33 9.13
CA ARG A 11 -19.37 -12.96 8.78
C ARG A 11 -19.93 -12.55 7.42
N ALA A 12 -20.50 -11.35 7.36
CA ALA A 12 -20.88 -10.70 6.10
C ALA A 12 -19.69 -9.91 5.52
N PRO A 13 -19.00 -10.40 4.47
CA PRO A 13 -17.85 -9.68 3.90
C PRO A 13 -18.28 -8.35 3.26
N LEU A 14 -17.52 -7.30 3.56
CA LEU A 14 -17.68 -5.98 2.93
C LEU A 14 -17.39 -6.03 1.43
N LEU A 15 -16.31 -6.73 1.06
CA LEU A 15 -15.87 -6.88 -0.32
C LEU A 15 -16.21 -8.27 -0.86
N THR A 16 -16.98 -8.31 -1.93
CA THR A 16 -17.44 -9.53 -2.58
C THR A 16 -17.21 -9.50 -4.08
N THR A 17 -17.06 -10.67 -4.67
CA THR A 17 -17.08 -10.92 -6.11
C THR A 17 -18.39 -11.64 -6.49
N THR A 18 -18.55 -12.00 -7.76
CA THR A 18 -19.64 -12.88 -8.21
C THR A 18 -19.61 -14.25 -7.51
N HIS A 19 -18.49 -14.64 -6.92
CA HIS A 19 -18.29 -15.92 -6.21
C HIS A 19 -18.33 -15.77 -4.68
N GLY A 20 -18.82 -14.64 -4.13
CA GLY A 20 -18.87 -14.41 -2.68
C GLY A 20 -17.67 -13.64 -2.15
N ARG A 21 -17.12 -13.99 -0.96
CA ARG A 21 -16.00 -13.25 -0.32
C ARG A 21 -14.81 -13.13 -1.27
N VAL A 22 -14.22 -11.94 -1.37
CA VAL A 22 -13.04 -11.74 -2.22
C VAL A 22 -11.84 -12.54 -1.70
N ALA A 23 -11.15 -13.25 -2.61
CA ALA A 23 -9.92 -13.94 -2.27
C ALA A 23 -8.75 -12.94 -2.16
N ARG A 24 -7.79 -13.22 -1.28
CA ARG A 24 -6.58 -12.38 -1.11
C ARG A 24 -5.82 -12.19 -2.44
N GLY A 25 -5.74 -13.24 -3.25
CA GLY A 25 -5.11 -13.20 -4.57
C GLY A 25 -5.78 -12.23 -5.53
N THR A 26 -7.11 -12.11 -5.49
CA THR A 26 -7.87 -11.16 -6.30
C THR A 26 -7.51 -9.73 -5.93
N VAL A 27 -7.54 -9.38 -4.64
CA VAL A 27 -7.14 -8.04 -4.16
C VAL A 27 -5.71 -7.69 -4.57
N LYS A 28 -4.78 -8.64 -4.41
CA LYS A 28 -3.38 -8.47 -4.84
C LYS A 28 -3.27 -8.17 -6.34
N GLN A 29 -3.96 -8.93 -7.18
CA GLN A 29 -3.94 -8.73 -8.64
C GLN A 29 -4.58 -7.39 -9.03
N ASP A 30 -5.71 -7.03 -8.42
CA ASP A 30 -6.35 -5.75 -8.69
C ASP A 30 -5.45 -4.57 -8.31
N MET A 31 -4.74 -4.63 -7.18
CA MET A 31 -3.76 -3.60 -6.81
C MET A 31 -2.64 -3.45 -7.86
N TYR A 32 -2.08 -4.56 -8.37
CA TYR A 32 -1.11 -4.45 -9.46
C TYR A 32 -1.71 -3.85 -10.73
N ARG A 33 -2.96 -4.20 -11.06
CA ARG A 33 -3.62 -3.70 -12.26
C ARG A 33 -3.84 -2.19 -12.16
N VAL A 34 -4.56 -1.74 -11.13
CA VAL A 34 -5.03 -0.34 -11.00
C VAL A 34 -3.89 0.67 -10.79
N THR A 35 -2.73 0.22 -10.31
CA THR A 35 -1.57 1.09 -10.07
C THR A 35 -0.67 1.29 -11.29
N ARG A 36 -0.97 0.64 -12.43
CA ARG A 36 -0.24 0.88 -13.68
C ARG A 36 -0.65 2.23 -14.27
N PRO A 37 0.30 3.09 -14.68
CA PRO A 37 0.01 4.41 -15.27
C PRO A 37 -1.01 4.41 -16.42
N CYS A 38 -0.86 3.45 -17.33
CA CYS A 38 -1.74 3.33 -18.50
C CYS A 38 -3.20 3.00 -18.14
N MET A 39 -3.49 2.44 -16.95
CA MET A 39 -4.87 2.18 -16.53
C MET A 39 -5.69 3.44 -16.28
N TYR A 40 -5.03 4.56 -16.04
CA TYR A 40 -5.66 5.85 -15.77
C TYR A 40 -5.19 6.94 -16.74
N GLY A 41 -4.75 6.52 -17.94
CA GLY A 41 -4.48 7.42 -19.07
C GLY A 41 -3.15 8.18 -19.01
N VAL A 42 -2.23 7.80 -18.12
CA VAL A 42 -0.90 8.41 -18.06
C VAL A 42 0.05 7.69 -19.02
N GLU A 43 0.82 8.50 -19.76
CA GLU A 43 1.89 8.03 -20.64
C GLU A 43 2.85 7.08 -19.90
N CYS A 44 3.31 6.04 -20.59
CA CYS A 44 4.14 5.02 -19.97
C CYS A 44 5.52 5.61 -19.60
N PRO A 45 5.91 5.64 -18.32
CA PRO A 45 7.21 6.18 -17.89
C PRO A 45 8.39 5.21 -18.15
N HIS A 46 8.15 4.12 -18.88
CA HIS A 46 9.12 3.09 -19.22
C HIS A 46 9.28 2.94 -20.74
N ASP A 47 8.77 3.91 -21.51
CA ASP A 47 8.82 3.93 -22.98
C ASP A 47 8.24 2.66 -23.63
N ARG A 48 7.16 2.12 -23.03
CA ARG A 48 6.44 0.94 -23.58
C ARG A 48 5.14 1.37 -24.22
N ASP A 49 4.87 0.87 -25.42
CA ASP A 49 3.56 0.95 -26.06
C ASP A 49 2.54 0.11 -25.28
N PRO A 50 1.44 0.69 -24.76
CA PRO A 50 0.38 -0.05 -24.09
C PRO A 50 -0.23 -1.18 -24.93
N ASP A 51 -0.32 -1.03 -26.24
CA ASP A 51 -0.97 -2.01 -27.13
C ASP A 51 -0.13 -3.29 -27.30
N GLU A 52 1.19 -3.18 -27.14
CA GLU A 52 2.14 -4.31 -27.25
C GLU A 52 2.68 -4.79 -25.89
N CYS A 53 2.37 -4.09 -24.80
CA CYS A 53 2.96 -4.37 -23.50
C CYS A 53 2.32 -5.58 -22.78
N GLU A 54 3.08 -6.65 -22.53
CA GLU A 54 2.59 -7.83 -21.78
C GLU A 54 2.01 -7.50 -20.40
N ALA A 55 2.47 -6.40 -19.80
CA ALA A 55 2.07 -6.00 -18.47
C ALA A 55 0.67 -5.37 -18.45
N THR A 56 0.00 -5.18 -19.60
CA THR A 56 -1.43 -4.78 -19.68
C THR A 56 -2.36 -5.96 -19.44
N GLU A 57 -1.93 -7.20 -19.71
CA GLU A 57 -2.67 -8.41 -19.38
C GLU A 57 -2.93 -8.51 -17.87
N ALA A 58 -4.18 -8.81 -17.49
CA ALA A 58 -4.61 -8.77 -16.09
C ALA A 58 -3.76 -9.66 -15.16
N ARG A 59 -3.32 -10.84 -15.61
CA ARG A 59 -2.51 -11.78 -14.82
C ARG A 59 -1.01 -11.48 -14.81
N LYS A 60 -0.55 -10.62 -15.73
CA LYS A 60 0.85 -10.19 -15.84
C LYS A 60 1.07 -8.75 -15.35
N ALA A 61 0.06 -8.13 -14.73
CA ALA A 61 0.12 -6.74 -14.28
C ALA A 61 1.34 -6.43 -13.39
N SER A 62 1.79 -7.41 -12.59
CA SER A 62 2.99 -7.28 -11.75
C SER A 62 4.31 -7.14 -12.53
N LYS A 63 4.31 -7.35 -13.85
CA LYS A 63 5.48 -7.15 -14.73
C LYS A 63 5.71 -5.69 -15.11
N CYS A 64 4.76 -4.81 -14.83
CA CYS A 64 4.95 -3.37 -14.98
C CYS A 64 5.84 -2.86 -13.83
N PRO A 65 6.97 -2.17 -14.09
CA PRO A 65 7.83 -1.65 -13.02
C PRO A 65 7.16 -0.54 -12.19
N SER A 66 6.16 0.14 -12.75
CA SER A 66 5.31 1.10 -12.01
C SER A 66 4.18 0.45 -11.22
N SER A 67 3.86 -0.83 -11.44
CA SER A 67 2.85 -1.50 -10.62
C SER A 67 3.28 -1.56 -9.16
N ARG A 68 2.31 -1.52 -8.26
CA ARG A 68 2.53 -1.56 -6.81
C ARG A 68 1.79 -2.72 -6.19
N SER A 69 2.50 -3.47 -5.37
CA SER A 69 1.93 -4.57 -4.58
C SER A 69 1.16 -4.02 -3.37
N PRO A 70 0.32 -4.85 -2.73
CA PRO A 70 -0.29 -4.50 -1.46
C PRO A 70 0.71 -4.02 -0.41
N HIS A 71 1.88 -4.66 -0.36
CA HIS A 71 2.94 -4.28 0.58
C HIS A 71 3.51 -2.89 0.29
N ALA A 72 3.73 -2.54 -0.99
CA ALA A 72 4.22 -1.21 -1.35
C ALA A 72 3.24 -0.10 -0.96
N ILE A 73 1.92 -0.34 -1.13
CA ILE A 73 0.88 0.61 -0.71
C ILE A 73 0.86 0.76 0.81
N ARG A 74 0.96 -0.34 1.57
CA ARG A 74 1.09 -0.28 3.02
C ARG A 74 2.35 0.48 3.45
N THR A 75 3.48 0.25 2.77
CA THR A 75 4.73 0.99 3.03
C THR A 75 4.53 2.48 2.84
N GLY A 76 4.00 2.92 1.69
CA GLY A 76 3.74 4.34 1.44
C GLY A 76 2.83 4.97 2.50
N SER A 77 1.75 4.29 2.91
CA SER A 77 0.85 4.81 3.94
C SER A 77 1.51 4.93 5.31
N VAL A 78 2.26 3.92 5.76
CA VAL A 78 2.97 3.97 7.05
C VAL A 78 4.07 5.04 7.01
N THR A 79 4.83 5.12 5.91
CA THR A 79 5.86 6.16 5.74
C THR A 79 5.25 7.55 5.81
N ALA A 80 4.11 7.80 5.13
CA ALA A 80 3.44 9.10 5.18
C ALA A 80 3.04 9.51 6.62
N TYR A 81 2.44 8.61 7.40
CA TYR A 81 2.13 8.89 8.81
C TYR A 81 3.38 9.22 9.64
N LEU A 82 4.48 8.50 9.42
CA LEU A 82 5.74 8.75 10.12
C LEU A 82 6.40 10.07 9.69
N ASP A 83 6.28 10.43 8.41
CA ASP A 83 6.80 11.67 7.86
C ASP A 83 6.03 12.89 8.40
N GLU A 84 4.72 12.73 8.62
CA GLU A 84 3.85 13.70 9.31
C GLU A 84 4.05 13.74 10.84
N GLY A 85 4.97 12.92 11.38
CA GLY A 85 5.30 12.94 12.80
C GLY A 85 4.34 12.17 13.70
N THR A 86 3.46 11.32 13.16
CA THR A 86 2.54 10.50 13.97
C THR A 86 3.33 9.67 14.98
N PRO A 87 3.01 9.74 16.29
CA PRO A 87 3.68 8.93 17.30
C PRO A 87 3.61 7.44 16.97
N LYS A 88 4.76 6.75 17.04
CA LYS A 88 4.87 5.33 16.65
C LYS A 88 3.89 4.44 17.42
N ALA A 89 3.69 4.66 18.73
CA ALA A 89 2.72 3.90 19.52
C ALA A 89 1.29 4.00 18.95
N VAL A 90 0.84 5.23 18.63
CA VAL A 90 -0.49 5.49 18.05
C VAL A 90 -0.62 4.86 16.66
N LEU A 91 0.43 4.98 15.84
CA LEU A 91 0.43 4.37 14.51
C LEU A 91 0.43 2.84 14.61
N GLY A 92 1.14 2.28 15.59
CA GLY A 92 1.22 0.83 15.83
C GLY A 92 -0.14 0.21 16.08
N ASP A 93 -0.96 0.84 16.92
CA ASP A 93 -2.35 0.42 17.17
C ASP A 93 -3.20 0.51 15.90
N ARG A 94 -3.00 1.55 15.09
CA ARG A 94 -3.74 1.76 13.83
C ARG A 94 -3.42 0.72 12.77
N VAL A 95 -2.14 0.36 12.62
CA VAL A 95 -1.70 -0.51 11.52
C VAL A 95 -1.46 -1.95 11.95
N ASP A 96 -1.62 -2.29 13.23
CA ASP A 96 -1.29 -3.60 13.82
C ASP A 96 0.19 -3.94 13.59
N MET A 97 1.08 -3.15 14.19
CA MET A 97 2.52 -3.29 14.03
C MET A 97 3.32 -2.74 15.21
N THR A 98 4.38 -3.44 15.60
CA THR A 98 5.32 -2.93 16.62
C THR A 98 6.15 -1.75 16.10
N GLU A 99 6.55 -0.85 17.00
CA GLU A 99 7.44 0.27 16.65
C GLU A 99 8.74 -0.19 15.99
N LYS A 100 9.33 -1.29 16.50
CA LYS A 100 10.54 -1.89 15.96
C LYS A 100 10.36 -2.35 14.50
N THR A 101 9.23 -2.98 14.19
CA THR A 101 8.91 -3.40 12.82
C THR A 101 8.72 -2.18 11.90
N MET A 102 8.04 -1.13 12.37
CA MET A 102 7.88 0.12 11.60
C MET A 102 9.24 0.74 11.27
N GLU A 103 10.11 0.88 12.26
CA GLU A 103 11.42 1.49 12.09
C GLU A 103 12.35 0.69 11.16
N THR A 104 12.26 -0.63 11.21
CA THR A 104 13.13 -1.52 10.43
C THR A 104 12.67 -1.61 8.97
N HIS A 105 11.37 -1.71 8.71
CA HIS A 105 10.87 -2.07 7.39
C HIS A 105 10.14 -0.95 6.64
N TYR A 106 9.52 -0.01 7.38
CA TYR A 106 8.59 0.97 6.82
C TYR A 106 9.11 2.41 6.88
N ASP A 107 9.87 2.77 7.92
CA ASP A 107 10.47 4.10 8.02
C ASP A 107 11.59 4.26 6.98
N LYS A 108 11.28 4.98 5.90
CA LYS A 108 12.22 5.25 4.80
C LYS A 108 13.06 6.52 5.01
N ALA A 109 12.85 7.22 6.12
CA ALA A 109 13.62 8.41 6.45
C ALA A 109 15.08 8.06 6.72
N SER A 110 15.97 8.90 6.20
CA SER A 110 17.40 8.89 6.52
C SER A 110 17.63 9.15 8.02
N LYS A 111 18.81 8.79 8.51
CA LYS A 111 19.21 9.09 9.91
C LYS A 111 19.06 10.58 10.25
N ARG A 112 19.31 11.47 9.28
CA ARG A 112 19.21 12.92 9.44
C ARG A 112 17.76 13.39 9.52
N GLU A 113 16.88 12.89 8.66
CA GLU A 113 15.44 13.19 8.74
C GLU A 113 14.83 12.68 10.04
N ARG A 114 15.21 11.47 10.48
CA ARG A 114 14.81 10.95 11.80
C ARG A 114 15.33 11.80 12.95
N MET A 115 16.51 12.41 12.80
CA MET A 115 17.05 13.36 13.78
C MET A 115 16.20 14.63 13.82
N TYR A 116 15.88 15.21 12.67
CA TYR A 116 15.05 16.42 12.59
C TYR A 116 13.67 16.23 13.21
N ARG A 117 13.02 15.08 12.97
CA ARG A 117 11.74 14.76 13.64
C ARG A 117 11.84 14.71 15.15
N ARG A 118 12.98 14.33 15.71
CA ARG A 118 13.17 14.32 17.17
C ARG A 118 13.32 15.73 17.71
N THR A 119 13.91 16.65 16.95
CA THR A 119 14.08 18.04 17.36
C THR A 119 12.74 18.71 17.67
N ASP A 120 11.68 18.36 16.94
CA ASP A 120 10.31 18.86 17.18
C ASP A 120 9.75 18.48 18.57
N TYR A 121 10.37 17.49 19.24
CA TYR A 121 9.99 17.03 20.57
C TYR A 121 11.01 17.39 21.66
N LEU A 122 12.07 18.12 21.31
CA LEU A 122 13.07 18.63 22.25
C LEU A 122 12.75 20.09 22.59
N PRO A 123 13.01 20.56 23.83
CA PRO A 123 12.85 21.97 24.17
C PRO A 123 13.82 22.85 23.39
N GLU A 124 13.43 24.11 23.13
CA GLU A 124 14.16 25.05 22.27
C GLU A 124 15.56 25.44 22.81
N ASP A 125 15.80 25.26 24.11
CA ASP A 125 17.02 25.67 24.80
C ASP A 125 18.12 24.59 24.88
N PHE A 126 18.23 23.72 23.86
CA PHE A 126 19.31 22.72 23.75
C PHE A 126 20.48 23.17 22.85
#